data_AF-A0AAE6NZ55-F1
#
_entry.id   AF-A0AAE6NZ55-F1
#
_cell.length_a   1.000
_cell.length_b   1.000
_cell.length_c   1.000
_cell.angle_alpha   90.00
_cell.angle_beta   90.00
_cell.angle_gamma   90.00
#
_symmetry.space_group_name_H-M   'P 1'
#
loop_
_entity.id
_entity.type
_entity.pdbx_description
1 polymer ?
#
loop_
_entity_poly.entity_id
_entity_poly.type
_entity_poly.pdbx_seq_one_letter_code
_entity_poly.pdbx_strand_id
1 'polypeptide(L)'
;MDNNLKDNVNNKDDFNSTVCDQYCDLIFSSKALEEDRTKKLEKILITMNDNGIHVPYEIIAKRIFDYKGRVDNLVNRAEQVLDTVANNKCSKLIESTIRNIELTKVQDDFIDEKTSKANDELQNIKEQSNKISKMKESIYTDFITILGIFTAITFAIFGGITSVSHAFEKIQNVSSIGGALISAGISFLLV
;
A
#
# COMPACT_ATOMS: atom_id res chain seq x y z
N MET A 1 17.73 18.49 46.54
CA MET A 1 16.34 18.98 46.45
C MET A 1 15.60 18.51 45.20
N ASP A 2 16.28 17.95 44.18
CA ASP A 2 15.66 17.52 42.92
C ASP A 2 14.95 16.14 42.92
N ASN A 3 15.25 15.23 43.86
CA ASN A 3 14.63 13.88 43.85
C ASN A 3 13.14 13.90 44.24
N ASN A 4 12.73 14.77 45.17
CA ASN A 4 11.32 14.87 45.60
C ASN A 4 10.38 15.45 44.53
N LEU A 5 10.90 16.19 43.54
CA LEU A 5 10.08 16.69 42.42
C LEU A 5 9.84 15.61 41.37
N LYS A 6 10.85 14.80 41.04
CA LYS A 6 10.71 13.72 40.04
C LYS A 6 9.80 12.59 40.53
N ASP A 7 9.90 12.22 41.80
CA ASP A 7 9.07 11.16 42.39
C ASP A 7 7.59 11.58 42.48
N ASN A 8 7.30 12.87 42.66
CA ASN A 8 5.94 13.40 42.75
C ASN A 8 5.29 13.60 41.36
N VAL A 9 6.07 13.97 40.35
CA VAL A 9 5.61 14.07 38.95
C VAL A 9 5.29 12.68 38.38
N ASN A 10 6.18 11.70 38.55
CA ASN A 10 5.96 10.34 38.05
C ASN A 10 4.70 9.68 38.66
N ASN A 11 4.42 9.96 39.94
CA ASN A 11 3.26 9.40 40.64
C ASN A 11 1.93 10.05 40.21
N LYS A 12 1.97 11.35 39.84
CA LYS A 12 0.80 12.06 39.31
C LYS A 12 0.45 11.62 37.89
N ASP A 13 1.46 11.39 37.06
CA ASP A 13 1.26 10.93 35.67
C ASP A 13 0.70 9.49 35.63
N ASP A 14 1.20 8.61 36.50
CA ASP A 14 0.71 7.23 36.63
C ASP A 14 -0.76 7.16 37.14
N PHE A 15 -1.09 8.02 38.12
CA PHE A 15 -2.47 8.19 38.58
C PHE A 15 -3.40 8.67 37.46
N ASN A 16 -3.00 9.72 36.73
CA ASN A 16 -3.80 10.27 35.64
C ASN A 16 -4.03 9.24 34.52
N SER A 17 -2.99 8.48 34.15
CA SER A 17 -3.10 7.40 33.17
C SER A 17 -4.11 6.36 33.62
N THR A 18 -4.02 5.91 34.88
CA THR A 18 -4.93 4.92 35.44
C THR A 18 -6.40 5.39 35.42
N VAL A 19 -6.64 6.66 35.75
CA VAL A 19 -7.99 7.26 35.70
C VAL A 19 -8.52 7.31 34.27
N CYS A 20 -7.68 7.71 33.31
CA CYS A 20 -8.03 7.76 31.89
C CYS A 20 -8.35 6.38 31.31
N ASP A 21 -7.58 5.35 31.66
CA ASP A 21 -7.84 3.97 31.22
C ASP A 21 -9.19 3.47 31.76
N GLN A 22 -9.43 3.65 33.07
CA GLN A 22 -10.70 3.27 33.69
C GLN A 22 -11.89 4.02 33.10
N TYR A 23 -11.72 5.30 32.77
CA TYR A 23 -12.72 6.11 32.09
C TYR A 23 -13.07 5.51 30.72
N CYS A 24 -12.08 5.25 29.88
CA CYS A 24 -12.29 4.66 28.56
C CYS A 24 -12.89 3.25 28.63
N ASP A 25 -12.46 2.42 29.58
CA ASP A 25 -13.00 1.06 29.75
C ASP A 25 -14.49 1.04 30.12
N LEU A 26 -14.94 2.04 30.89
CA LEU A 26 -16.34 2.18 31.24
C LEU A 26 -17.18 2.68 30.06
N ILE A 27 -16.68 3.66 29.31
CA ILE A 27 -17.37 4.22 28.14
C ILE A 27 -17.50 3.18 27.02
N PHE A 28 -16.42 2.48 26.70
CA PHE A 28 -16.36 1.52 25.60
C PHE A 28 -16.72 0.08 26.02
N SER A 29 -17.36 -0.06 27.18
CA SER A 29 -17.85 -1.34 27.68
C SER A 29 -18.80 -2.02 26.68
N SER A 30 -18.62 -3.32 26.48
CA SER A 30 -19.51 -4.12 25.63
C SER A 30 -20.91 -4.32 26.23
N LYS A 31 -21.05 -4.14 27.55
CA LYS A 31 -22.30 -4.29 28.31
C LYS A 31 -22.88 -2.93 28.69
N ALA A 32 -24.21 -2.86 28.77
CA ALA A 32 -24.91 -1.73 29.39
C ALA A 32 -24.37 -1.50 30.81
N LEU A 33 -24.31 -0.23 31.23
CA LEU A 33 -23.86 0.11 32.57
C LEU A 33 -24.90 -0.32 33.61
N GLU A 34 -24.49 -1.18 34.52
CA GLU A 34 -25.21 -1.45 35.76
C GLU A 34 -25.05 -0.26 36.72
N GLU A 35 -25.98 -0.10 37.67
CA GLU A 35 -26.05 1.06 38.57
C GLU A 35 -24.73 1.35 39.31
N ASP A 36 -24.00 0.31 39.72
CA ASP A 36 -22.68 0.43 40.37
C ASP A 36 -21.61 1.02 39.42
N ARG A 37 -21.63 0.61 38.15
CA ARG A 37 -20.69 1.10 37.15
C ARG A 37 -21.00 2.53 36.71
N THR A 38 -22.27 2.92 36.67
CA THR A 38 -22.70 4.30 36.45
C THR A 38 -22.15 5.22 37.55
N LYS A 39 -22.33 4.84 38.82
CA LYS A 39 -21.78 5.59 39.97
C LYS A 39 -20.26 5.67 39.93
N LYS A 40 -19.59 4.59 39.50
CA LYS A 40 -18.13 4.59 39.30
C LYS A 40 -17.71 5.57 38.20
N LEU A 41 -18.41 5.59 37.07
CA LEU A 41 -18.13 6.52 35.97
C LEU A 41 -18.35 7.98 36.39
N GLU A 42 -19.43 8.28 37.10
CA GLU A 42 -19.67 9.61 37.67
C GLU A 42 -18.53 10.06 38.59
N LYS A 43 -18.07 9.18 39.47
CA LYS A 43 -16.94 9.46 40.36
C LYS A 43 -15.66 9.74 39.59
N ILE A 44 -15.39 8.99 38.52
CA ILE A 44 -14.23 9.21 37.64
C ILE A 44 -14.33 10.55 36.93
N LEU A 45 -15.49 10.89 36.35
CA LEU A 45 -15.73 12.18 35.71
C LEU A 45 -15.47 13.36 36.66
N ILE A 46 -16.00 13.26 37.89
CA ILE A 46 -15.76 14.28 38.92
C ILE A 46 -14.26 14.36 39.26
N THR A 47 -13.59 13.22 39.41
CA THR A 47 -12.15 13.16 39.68
C THR A 47 -11.34 13.81 38.55
N MET A 48 -11.70 13.54 37.30
CA MET A 48 -11.04 14.15 36.14
C MET A 48 -11.25 15.65 36.13
N ASN A 49 -12.48 16.12 36.33
CA ASN A 49 -12.79 17.54 36.35
C ASN A 49 -12.07 18.28 37.49
N ASP A 50 -12.11 17.73 38.71
CA ASP A 50 -11.56 18.39 39.90
C ASP A 50 -10.01 18.41 39.88
N ASN A 51 -9.37 17.43 39.25
CA ASN A 51 -7.91 17.38 39.08
C ASN A 51 -7.41 18.01 37.77
N GLY A 52 -8.30 18.54 36.92
CA GLY A 52 -7.94 19.10 35.62
C GLY A 52 -7.37 18.07 34.65
N ILE A 53 -7.77 16.81 34.74
CA ILE A 53 -7.36 15.73 33.84
C ILE A 53 -8.10 15.92 32.51
N HIS A 54 -7.34 16.01 31.42
CA HIS A 54 -7.89 16.15 30.08
C HIS A 54 -8.48 14.84 29.57
N VAL A 55 -9.37 14.94 28.58
CA VAL A 55 -9.93 13.78 27.88
C VAL A 55 -8.79 12.99 27.21
N PRO A 56 -8.73 11.66 27.40
CA PRO A 56 -7.67 10.83 26.83
C PRO A 56 -7.91 10.52 25.33
N TYR A 57 -7.69 11.52 24.49
CA TYR A 57 -7.95 11.44 23.05
C TYR A 57 -7.24 10.28 22.35
N GLU A 58 -5.99 9.98 22.74
CA GLU A 58 -5.21 8.88 22.16
C GLU A 58 -5.82 7.51 22.46
N ILE A 59 -6.26 7.30 23.72
CA ILE A 59 -6.87 6.03 24.15
C ILE A 59 -8.21 5.85 23.44
N ILE A 60 -9.02 6.92 23.35
CA ILE A 60 -10.29 6.93 22.60
C ILE A 60 -10.04 6.55 21.14
N ALA A 61 -9.09 7.22 20.49
CA ALA A 61 -8.78 6.97 19.09
C ALA A 61 -8.38 5.52 18.84
N LYS A 62 -7.48 4.99 19.66
CA LYS A 62 -7.03 3.60 19.58
C LYS A 62 -8.18 2.61 19.78
N ARG A 63 -9.07 2.84 20.75
CA ARG A 63 -10.23 1.98 21.00
C ARG A 63 -11.18 1.91 19.81
N ILE A 64 -11.35 3.02 19.09
CA ILE A 64 -12.17 3.11 17.88
C ILE A 64 -11.49 2.37 16.72
N PHE A 65 -10.22 2.68 16.43
CA PHE A 65 -9.47 2.06 15.32
C PHE A 65 -9.26 0.55 15.50
N ASP A 66 -9.09 0.07 16.73
CA ASP A 66 -8.91 -1.37 17.02
C ASP A 66 -10.24 -2.16 17.00
N TYR A 67 -11.38 -1.48 16.86
CA TYR A 67 -12.70 -2.11 16.96
C TYR A 67 -13.08 -2.84 15.68
N LYS A 68 -13.14 -4.18 15.75
CA LYS A 68 -13.45 -5.05 14.60
C LYS A 68 -14.93 -5.07 14.18
N GLY A 69 -15.81 -4.36 14.90
CA GLY A 69 -17.24 -4.33 14.62
C GLY A 69 -17.67 -3.07 13.87
N ARG A 70 -18.99 -2.82 13.77
CA ARG A 70 -19.50 -1.54 13.26
C ARG A 70 -19.18 -0.40 14.22
N VAL A 71 -18.26 0.49 13.85
CA VAL A 71 -17.83 1.64 14.66
C VAL A 71 -19.01 2.51 15.09
N ASP A 72 -20.02 2.70 14.23
CA ASP A 72 -21.28 3.37 14.59
C ASP A 72 -21.93 2.83 15.86
N ASN A 73 -21.96 1.50 16.01
CA ASN A 73 -22.56 0.87 17.19
C ASN A 73 -21.75 1.14 18.46
N LEU A 74 -20.43 1.24 18.34
CA LEU A 74 -19.54 1.54 19.47
C LEU A 74 -19.71 3.00 19.89
N VAL A 75 -19.69 3.92 18.92
CA VAL A 75 -19.87 5.36 19.10
C VAL A 75 -21.22 5.68 19.74
N ASN A 76 -22.32 5.17 19.16
CA ASN A 76 -23.66 5.40 19.70
C ASN A 76 -23.81 4.89 21.14
N ARG A 77 -23.15 3.78 21.48
CA ARG A 77 -23.17 3.25 22.86
C ARG A 77 -22.38 4.14 23.82
N ALA A 78 -21.20 4.58 23.39
CA ALA A 78 -20.35 5.47 24.19
C ALA A 78 -21.09 6.79 24.49
N GLU A 79 -21.79 7.35 23.50
CA GLU A 79 -22.63 8.54 23.66
C GLU A 79 -23.79 8.29 24.64
N GLN A 80 -24.53 7.18 24.48
CA GLN A 80 -25.60 6.82 25.41
C GLN A 80 -25.10 6.65 26.85
N VAL A 81 -23.93 6.03 27.03
CA VAL A 81 -23.28 5.90 28.33
C VAL A 81 -22.98 7.28 28.93
N LEU A 82 -22.42 8.18 28.14
CA LEU A 82 -22.09 9.54 28.58
C LEU A 82 -23.33 10.37 28.92
N ASP A 83 -24.41 10.22 28.16
CA ASP A 83 -25.69 10.86 28.42
C ASP A 83 -26.29 10.41 29.75
N THR A 84 -26.10 9.14 30.15
CA THR A 84 -26.63 8.62 31.43
C THR A 84 -25.99 9.24 32.67
N VAL A 85 -24.76 9.74 32.54
CA VAL A 85 -23.97 10.35 33.62
C VAL A 85 -23.83 11.87 33.46
N ALA A 86 -24.54 12.44 32.48
CA ALA A 86 -24.47 13.85 32.15
C ALA A 86 -24.93 14.71 33.34
N ASN A 87 -24.02 15.57 33.81
CA ASN A 87 -24.29 16.53 34.86
C ASN A 87 -23.61 17.86 34.54
N ASN A 88 -24.12 18.94 35.14
CA ASN A 88 -23.62 20.31 34.90
C ASN A 88 -22.15 20.50 35.29
N LYS A 89 -21.62 19.71 36.23
CA LYS A 89 -20.24 19.80 36.71
C LYS A 89 -19.24 19.27 35.67
N CYS A 90 -19.63 18.23 34.92
CA CYS A 90 -18.75 17.53 33.97
C CYS A 90 -19.13 17.76 32.50
N SER A 91 -20.08 18.64 32.19
CA SER A 91 -20.62 18.82 30.84
C SER A 91 -19.55 19.11 29.79
N LYS A 92 -18.59 20.00 30.09
CA LYS A 92 -17.49 20.33 29.17
C LYS A 92 -16.59 19.13 28.84
N LEU A 93 -16.34 18.26 29.83
CA LEU A 93 -15.52 17.06 29.65
C LEU A 93 -16.26 16.04 28.78
N ILE A 94 -17.56 15.88 29.03
CA ILE A 94 -18.45 15.00 28.26
C ILE A 94 -18.56 15.50 26.81
N GLU A 95 -18.87 16.78 26.59
CA GLU A 95 -18.92 17.40 25.26
C GLU A 95 -17.59 17.23 24.51
N SER A 96 -16.46 17.44 25.19
CA SER A 96 -15.14 17.24 24.61
C SER A 96 -14.85 15.77 24.26
N THR A 97 -15.39 14.84 25.04
CA THR A 97 -15.27 13.40 24.79
C THR A 97 -16.09 13.00 23.58
N ILE A 98 -17.37 13.39 23.52
CA ILE A 98 -18.27 13.10 22.40
C ILE A 98 -17.68 13.67 21.11
N ARG A 99 -17.28 14.93 21.11
CA ARG A 99 -16.64 15.56 19.95
C ARG A 99 -15.40 14.80 19.47
N ASN A 100 -14.58 14.29 20.39
CA ASN A 100 -13.40 13.52 20.01
C ASN A 100 -13.75 12.13 19.45
N ILE A 101 -14.77 11.48 20.00
CA ILE A 101 -15.32 10.22 19.47
C ILE A 101 -15.80 10.44 18.03
N GLU A 102 -16.62 11.47 17.79
CA GLU A 102 -17.11 11.82 16.46
C GLU A 102 -15.97 12.14 15.47
N LEU A 103 -15.01 12.97 15.89
CA LEU A 103 -13.86 13.32 15.07
C LEU A 103 -13.01 12.10 14.72
N THR A 104 -12.83 11.18 15.66
CA THR A 104 -12.08 9.95 15.42
C THR A 104 -12.82 9.05 14.44
N LYS A 105 -14.14 8.89 14.59
CA LYS A 105 -14.96 8.14 13.63
C LYS A 105 -14.80 8.70 12.21
N VAL A 106 -14.89 10.01 12.03
CA VAL A 106 -14.69 10.64 10.72
C VAL A 106 -13.28 10.39 10.16
N GLN A 107 -12.27 10.37 11.03
CA GLN A 107 -10.90 10.03 10.63
C GLN A 107 -10.78 8.57 10.20
N ASP A 108 -11.42 7.65 10.91
CA ASP A 108 -11.47 6.22 10.57
C ASP A 108 -12.11 6.01 9.20
N ASP A 109 -13.31 6.59 8.98
CA ASP A 109 -14.02 6.52 7.70
C ASP A 109 -13.15 7.05 6.53
N PHE A 110 -12.43 8.16 6.76
CA PHE A 110 -11.54 8.73 5.76
C PHE A 110 -10.31 7.84 5.48
N ILE A 111 -9.72 7.25 6.53
CA ILE A 111 -8.58 6.34 6.39
C ILE A 111 -9.00 5.08 5.62
N ASP A 112 -10.17 4.53 5.92
CA ASP A 112 -10.72 3.37 5.22
C ASP A 112 -10.98 3.66 3.74
N GLU A 113 -11.59 4.82 3.42
CA GLU A 113 -11.80 5.24 2.03
C GLU A 113 -10.47 5.37 1.27
N LYS A 114 -9.46 6.01 1.89
CA LYS A 114 -8.14 6.18 1.29
C LYS A 114 -7.41 4.86 1.10
N THR A 115 -7.50 3.96 2.07
CA THR A 115 -6.88 2.63 2.02
C THR A 115 -7.54 1.77 0.93
N SER A 116 -8.86 1.84 0.78
CA SER A 116 -9.57 1.18 -0.31
C SER A 116 -9.11 1.69 -1.67
N LYS A 117 -9.07 3.02 -1.87
CA LYS A 117 -8.58 3.61 -3.13
C LYS A 117 -7.13 3.25 -3.44
N ALA A 118 -6.26 3.25 -2.43
CA ALA A 118 -4.87 2.84 -2.58
C ALA A 118 -4.74 1.36 -3.00
N ASN A 119 -5.59 0.48 -2.46
CA ASN A 119 -5.63 -0.92 -2.87
C ASN A 119 -6.07 -1.08 -4.34
N ASP A 120 -7.09 -0.33 -4.77
CA ASP A 120 -7.55 -0.34 -6.16
C ASP A 120 -6.45 0.16 -7.12
N GLU A 121 -5.76 1.24 -6.76
CA GLU A 121 -4.61 1.77 -7.51
C GLU A 121 -3.46 0.75 -7.59
N LEU A 122 -3.14 0.09 -6.48
CA LEU A 122 -2.12 -0.97 -6.44
C LEU A 122 -2.50 -2.16 -7.33
N GLN A 123 -3.77 -2.55 -7.36
CA GLN A 123 -4.25 -3.60 -8.25
C GLN A 123 -4.08 -3.19 -9.73
N ASN A 124 -4.45 -1.97 -10.07
CA ASN A 124 -4.27 -1.43 -11.43
C ASN A 124 -2.78 -1.40 -11.84
N ILE A 125 -1.90 -0.96 -10.93
CA ILE A 125 -0.44 -0.96 -11.16
C ILE A 125 0.07 -2.40 -11.38
N LYS A 126 -0.39 -3.36 -10.57
CA LYS A 126 -0.01 -4.78 -10.73
C LYS A 126 -0.45 -5.33 -12.08
N GLU A 127 -1.65 -5.00 -12.55
CA GLU A 127 -2.13 -5.40 -13.87
C GLU A 127 -1.32 -4.76 -15.00
N GLN A 128 -1.00 -3.47 -14.91
CA GLN A 128 -0.15 -2.78 -15.87
C GLN A 128 1.28 -3.36 -15.90
N SER A 129 1.85 -3.65 -14.73
CA SER A 129 3.17 -4.29 -14.61
C SER A 129 3.19 -5.67 -15.28
N ASN A 130 2.16 -6.48 -15.07
CA ASN A 130 2.01 -7.77 -15.75
C ASN A 130 1.90 -7.63 -17.28
N LYS A 131 1.18 -6.62 -17.77
CA LYS A 131 1.10 -6.32 -19.21
C LYS A 131 2.47 -5.94 -19.78
N ILE A 132 3.22 -5.10 -19.07
CA ILE A 132 4.59 -4.70 -19.46
C ILE A 132 5.52 -5.91 -19.49
N SER A 133 5.45 -6.81 -18.50
CA SER A 133 6.26 -8.02 -18.48
C SER A 133 5.99 -8.92 -19.70
N LYS A 134 4.72 -9.13 -20.04
CA LYS A 134 4.33 -9.91 -21.22
C LYS A 134 4.81 -9.25 -22.53
N MET A 135 4.70 -7.92 -22.62
CA MET A 135 5.20 -7.18 -23.78
C MET A 135 6.72 -7.32 -23.92
N LYS A 136 7.46 -7.25 -22.81
CA LYS A 136 8.91 -7.45 -22.78
C LYS A 136 9.28 -8.85 -23.29
N GLU A 137 8.60 -9.90 -22.82
CA GLU A 137 8.83 -11.28 -23.29
C GLU A 137 8.57 -11.44 -24.80
N SER A 138 7.49 -10.84 -25.30
CA SER A 138 7.19 -10.81 -26.74
C SER A 138 8.31 -10.13 -27.52
N ILE A 139 8.74 -8.95 -27.07
CA ILE A 139 9.81 -8.18 -27.73
C ILE A 139 11.12 -8.97 -27.79
N TYR A 140 11.51 -9.68 -26.74
CA TYR A 140 12.71 -10.53 -26.80
C TYR A 140 12.58 -11.67 -27.81
N THR A 141 11.40 -12.28 -27.90
CA THR A 141 11.11 -13.34 -28.87
C THR A 141 11.21 -12.79 -30.30
N ASP A 142 10.64 -11.62 -30.55
CA ASP A 142 10.69 -10.94 -31.85
C ASP A 142 12.13 -10.56 -32.21
N PHE A 143 12.92 -10.04 -31.26
CA PHE A 143 14.33 -9.73 -31.47
C PHE A 143 15.16 -10.95 -31.84
N ILE A 144 14.97 -12.08 -31.15
CA ILE A 144 15.67 -13.34 -31.47
C ILE A 144 15.28 -13.82 -32.86
N THR A 145 14.00 -13.71 -33.21
CA THR A 145 13.49 -14.11 -34.53
C THR A 145 14.12 -13.27 -35.64
N ILE A 146 14.10 -11.95 -35.48
CA ILE A 146 14.72 -11.01 -36.44
C ILE A 146 16.22 -11.27 -36.55
N LEU A 147 16.92 -11.47 -35.42
CA LEU A 147 18.34 -11.79 -35.41
C LEU A 147 18.63 -13.10 -36.15
N GLY A 148 17.79 -14.12 -35.96
CA GLY A 148 17.90 -15.39 -36.67
C GLY A 148 17.72 -15.24 -38.18
N ILE A 149 16.73 -14.47 -38.63
CA ILE A 149 16.49 -14.18 -40.05
C ILE A 149 17.69 -13.45 -40.66
N PHE A 150 18.18 -12.39 -40.01
CA PHE A 150 19.34 -11.65 -40.49
C PHE A 150 20.59 -12.53 -40.54
N THR A 151 20.81 -13.37 -39.53
CA THR A 151 21.96 -14.31 -39.49
C THR A 151 21.89 -15.31 -40.65
N ALA A 152 20.71 -15.88 -40.93
CA ALA A 152 20.52 -16.79 -42.05
C ALA A 152 20.76 -16.11 -43.40
N ILE A 153 20.26 -14.88 -43.59
CA ILE A 153 20.50 -14.09 -44.80
C ILE A 153 22.00 -13.80 -44.96
N THR A 154 22.68 -13.37 -43.89
CA THR A 154 24.12 -13.11 -43.91
C THR A 154 24.93 -14.35 -44.25
N PHE A 155 24.61 -15.51 -43.67
CA PHE A 155 25.26 -16.78 -44.02
C PHE A 155 24.99 -17.22 -45.45
N ALA A 156 23.76 -17.05 -45.95
CA ALA A 156 23.42 -17.36 -47.33
C ALA A 156 24.19 -16.46 -48.31
N ILE A 157 24.28 -15.16 -48.02
CA ILE A 157 25.03 -14.20 -48.84
C ILE A 157 26.52 -14.52 -48.82
N PHE A 158 27.15 -14.68 -47.65
CA PHE A 158 28.57 -14.98 -47.58
C PHE A 158 28.91 -16.36 -48.15
N GLY A 159 28.12 -17.39 -47.85
CA GLY A 159 28.29 -18.71 -48.44
C GLY A 159 28.09 -18.73 -49.95
N GLY A 160 27.11 -17.98 -50.44
CA GLY A 160 26.84 -17.78 -51.87
C GLY A 160 27.98 -17.06 -52.57
N ILE A 161 28.45 -15.93 -52.03
CA ILE A 161 29.58 -15.18 -52.57
C ILE A 161 30.83 -16.05 -52.63
N THR A 162 31.20 -16.75 -51.55
CA THR A 162 32.38 -17.64 -51.55
C THR A 162 32.27 -18.77 -52.58
N SER A 163 31.07 -19.37 -52.72
CA SER A 163 30.85 -20.44 -53.71
C SER A 163 30.99 -19.94 -55.14
N VAL A 164 30.43 -18.75 -55.42
CA VAL A 164 30.55 -18.07 -56.70
C VAL A 164 32.01 -17.69 -56.97
N SER A 165 32.71 -17.11 -55.99
CA SER A 165 34.13 -16.77 -56.08
C SER A 165 35.00 -17.99 -56.41
N HIS A 166 34.84 -19.11 -55.72
CA HIS A 166 35.57 -20.35 -56.03
C HIS A 166 35.24 -20.90 -57.43
N ALA A 167 34.00 -20.75 -57.91
CA ALA A 167 33.63 -21.15 -59.27
C ALA A 167 34.36 -20.28 -60.32
N PHE A 168 34.41 -18.96 -60.11
CA PHE A 168 35.15 -18.05 -60.97
C PHE A 168 36.66 -18.32 -60.97
N GLU A 169 37.27 -18.60 -59.82
CA GLU A 169 38.69 -18.98 -59.72
C GLU A 169 39.01 -20.25 -60.51
N LYS A 170 38.12 -21.25 -60.50
CA LYS A 170 38.28 -22.48 -61.30
C LYS A 170 38.15 -22.21 -62.80
N ILE A 171 37.22 -21.34 -63.21
CA ILE A 171 37.03 -20.97 -64.62
C ILE A 171 38.27 -20.27 -65.20
N GLN A 172 38.89 -19.37 -64.43
CA GLN A 172 40.11 -18.67 -64.85
C GLN A 172 41.29 -19.61 -65.08
N ASN A 173 41.32 -20.78 -64.42
CA ASN A 173 42.37 -21.78 -64.57
C ASN A 173 42.12 -22.82 -65.68
N VAL A 174 41.00 -22.74 -66.42
CA VAL A 174 40.71 -23.64 -67.56
C VAL A 174 41.22 -23.05 -68.86
N SER A 175 42.10 -23.78 -69.56
CA SER A 175 42.71 -23.35 -70.82
C SER A 175 41.69 -23.09 -71.94
N SER A 176 41.59 -21.82 -72.31
CA SER A 176 41.19 -21.16 -73.56
C SER A 176 39.86 -21.45 -74.27
N ILE A 177 39.17 -22.59 -74.11
CA ILE A 177 37.85 -22.81 -74.77
C ILE A 177 36.73 -23.06 -73.76
N GLY A 178 36.99 -23.86 -72.72
CA GLY A 178 35.98 -24.16 -71.69
C GLY A 178 35.62 -22.94 -70.85
N GLY A 179 36.62 -22.11 -70.51
CA GLY A 179 36.40 -20.88 -69.76
C GLY A 179 35.54 -19.85 -70.52
N ALA A 180 35.72 -19.73 -71.84
CA ALA A 180 34.97 -18.79 -72.69
C ALA A 180 33.49 -19.18 -72.85
N LEU A 181 33.18 -20.48 -72.92
CA LEU A 181 31.81 -21.01 -72.97
C LEU A 181 31.06 -20.78 -71.65
N ILE A 182 31.73 -21.00 -70.51
CA ILE A 182 31.12 -20.79 -69.20
C ILE A 182 30.93 -19.29 -68.92
N SER A 183 31.91 -18.44 -69.28
CA SER A 183 31.75 -16.99 -69.14
C SER A 183 30.62 -16.44 -70.00
N ALA A 184 30.46 -16.92 -71.24
CA ALA A 184 29.36 -16.52 -72.12
C ALA A 184 27.99 -16.93 -71.55
N GLY A 185 27.89 -18.12 -70.94
CA GLY A 185 26.67 -18.58 -70.26
C GLY A 185 26.30 -17.73 -69.05
N ILE A 186 27.26 -17.34 -68.21
CA ILE A 186 27.01 -16.47 -67.05
C ILE A 186 26.63 -15.05 -67.48
N SER A 187 27.29 -14.48 -68.49
CA SER A 187 26.94 -13.17 -69.04
C SER A 187 25.56 -13.15 -69.68
N PHE A 188 25.11 -14.25 -70.28
CA PHE A 188 23.75 -14.37 -70.83
C PHE A 188 22.67 -14.49 -69.73
N LEU A 189 23.01 -15.03 -68.56
CA LEU A 189 22.07 -15.20 -67.45
C LEU A 189 21.91 -13.93 -66.59
N LEU A 190 22.83 -12.97 -66.72
CA LEU A 190 22.83 -11.68 -66.01
C LEU A 190 22.19 -10.53 -66.81
N VAL A 191 21.84 -10.74 -68.08
CA VAL A 191 21.09 -9.82 -68.96
C VAL A 191 19.64 -10.24 -69.01
#